data_AF-A0A833GBV2-F1
#
_entry.id   AF-A0A833GBV2-F1
#
_cell.length_a   1.000
_cell.length_b   1.000
_cell.length_c   1.000
_cell.angle_alpha   90.00
_cell.angle_beta   90.00
_cell.angle_gamma   90.00
#
_symmetry.space_group_name_H-M   'P 1'
#
loop_
_entity.id
_entity.type
_entity.pdbx_description
1 polymer ?
#
loop_
_entity_poly.entity_id
_entity_poly.type
_entity_poly.pdbx_seq_one_letter_code
_entity_poly.pdbx_strand_id
1 'polypeptide(L)' 'MSPAKKAFRWIFLIFLGLGVLLGLIKLIAPDAASITFNGQEMSGLAALATAAGIGAGLGLFFGLIIAGIVKLATRGSTAR' A
#
# COMPACT_ATOMS: atom_id res chain seq x y z
N MET A 1 16.76 6.23 -19.02
CA MET A 1 16.00 5.23 -18.22
C MET A 1 14.52 5.46 -18.48
N SER A 2 13.71 4.43 -18.82
CA SER A 2 12.30 4.65 -19.20
C SER A 2 11.46 5.13 -18.00
N PRO A 3 10.36 5.88 -18.23
CA PRO A 3 9.47 6.33 -17.15
C PRO A 3 8.96 5.17 -16.28
N ALA A 4 8.63 4.03 -16.90
CA ALA A 4 8.21 2.82 -16.21
C ALA A 4 9.30 2.26 -15.27
N LYS A 5 10.56 2.20 -15.71
CA LYS A 5 11.68 1.75 -14.87
C LYS A 5 11.94 2.71 -13.70
N LYS A 6 11.74 4.03 -13.92
CA LYS A 6 11.89 5.05 -12.86
C LYS A 6 10.79 4.89 -11.81
N ALA A 7 9.54 4.75 -12.23
CA ALA A 7 8.40 4.52 -11.34
C ALA A 7 8.58 3.23 -10.52
N PHE A 8 8.94 2.12 -11.17
CA PHE A 8 9.22 0.85 -10.48
C PHE A 8 10.31 1.00 -9.43
N ARG A 9 11.43 1.66 -9.76
CA ARG A 9 12.54 1.85 -8.82
C ARG A 9 12.12 2.65 -7.59
N TRP A 10 11.34 3.72 -7.77
CA TRP A 10 10.84 4.52 -6.66
C TRP A 10 9.88 3.74 -5.77
N ILE A 11 8.90 3.06 -6.38
CA ILE A 11 7.95 2.21 -5.66
C ILE A 11 8.72 1.15 -4.86
N PHE A 12 9.64 0.43 -5.51
CA PHE A 12 10.44 -0.59 -4.86
C PHE A 12 11.23 -0.04 -3.66
N LEU A 13 11.91 1.09 -3.80
CA LEU A 13 12.69 1.68 -2.70
C LEU A 13 11.81 2.16 -1.53
N ILE A 14 10.62 2.71 -1.83
CA ILE A 14 9.66 3.12 -0.79
C ILE A 14 9.18 1.88 -0.01
N PHE A 15 8.73 0.83 -0.70
CA PHE A 15 8.26 -0.39 -0.06
C PHE A 15 9.38 -1.12 0.70
N LEU A 16 10.60 -1.14 0.15
CA LEU A 16 11.77 -1.68 0.83
C LEU A 16 12.07 -0.90 2.12
N GLY A 17 12.08 0.44 2.05
CA GLY A 17 12.31 1.30 3.21
C GLY A 17 11.25 1.11 4.29
N LEU A 18 9.97 1.09 3.92
CA LEU A 18 8.87 0.82 4.85
C LEU A 18 9.00 -0.57 5.49
N GLY A 19 9.35 -1.60 4.71
CA GLY A 19 9.56 -2.95 5.23
C GLY A 19 10.70 -3.03 6.26
N VAL A 20 11.84 -2.38 5.98
CA VAL A 20 12.96 -2.30 6.93
C VAL A 20 12.55 -1.56 8.20
N LEU A 21 11.87 -0.42 8.06
CA LEU A 21 11.46 0.41 9.19
C LEU A 21 10.46 -0.31 10.09
N LEU A 22 9.49 -1.02 9.50
CA LEU A 22 8.55 -1.88 10.23
C LEU A 22 9.26 -3.06 10.91
N GLY A 23 10.24 -3.67 10.25
CA GLY A 23 11.07 -4.72 10.85
C GLY A 23 11.85 -4.23 12.07
N LEU A 24 12.42 -3.02 11.99
CA LEU A 24 13.12 -2.38 13.11
C LEU A 24 12.15 -2.04 14.26
N ILE A 25 10.97 -1.51 13.96
CA ILE A 25 9.93 -1.27 14.98
C ILE A 25 9.56 -2.57 15.67
N LYS A 26 9.35 -3.66 14.93
CA LYS A 26 9.05 -4.98 15.51
C LYS A 26 10.19 -5.51 16.40
N LEU A 27 11.44 -5.25 16.03
CA LEU A 27 12.60 -5.68 16.81
C LEU A 27 12.73 -4.91 18.14
N ILE A 28 12.44 -3.61 18.13
CA ILE A 28 12.59 -2.73 19.29
C ILE A 28 11.34 -2.72 20.18
N ALA A 29 10.16 -2.76 19.57
CA ALA A 29 8.86 -2.66 20.22
C ALA A 29 7.86 -3.62 19.52
N PRO A 30 7.90 -4.92 19.84
CA PRO A 30 7.09 -5.94 19.17
C PRO A 30 5.57 -5.73 19.32
N ASP A 31 5.16 -5.08 20.41
CA ASP A 31 3.75 -4.77 20.71
C ASP A 31 3.31 -3.37 20.25
N ALA A 32 4.20 -2.59 19.60
CA ALA A 32 3.85 -1.24 19.13
C ALA A 32 2.81 -1.23 18.00
N ALA A 33 2.63 -2.36 17.31
CA ALA A 33 1.59 -2.53 16.32
C ALA A 33 0.53 -3.48 16.87
N SER A 34 -0.52 -2.94 17.48
CA SER A 34 -1.73 -3.67 17.83
C SER A 34 -2.91 -3.14 17.03
N ILE A 35 -3.78 -4.06 16.61
CA ILE A 35 -5.09 -3.73 16.03
C ILE A 35 -6.13 -4.61 16.71
N THR A 36 -7.34 -4.07 16.89
CA THR A 36 -8.49 -4.89 17.26
C THR A 36 -9.20 -5.32 15.99
N PHE A 37 -9.17 -6.62 15.69
CA PHE A 37 -9.88 -7.18 14.56
C PHE A 37 -10.89 -8.21 15.04
N ASN A 38 -12.18 -7.99 14.71
CA ASN A 38 -13.28 -8.87 15.10
C ASN A 38 -13.37 -9.13 16.62
N GLY A 39 -13.11 -8.10 17.44
CA GLY A 39 -13.16 -8.17 18.91
C GLY A 39 -11.95 -8.86 19.57
N GLN A 40 -10.96 -9.31 18.80
CA GLN A 40 -9.70 -9.87 19.30
C GLN A 40 -8.56 -8.87 19.09
N GLU A 41 -7.72 -8.71 20.10
CA GLU A 41 -6.50 -7.91 19.97
C GLU A 41 -5.43 -8.74 19.25
N MET A 42 -5.01 -8.26 18.09
CA MET A 42 -3.92 -8.84 17.33
C MET A 42 -2.72 -7.91 17.44
N SER A 43 -1.55 -8.45 17.76
CA SER A 43 -0.30 -7.67 17.83
C SER A 43 0.74 -8.14 16.82
N GLY A 44 1.76 -7.30 16.61
CA GLY A 44 2.94 -7.62 15.82
C GLY A 44 2.63 -7.90 14.35
N LEU A 45 3.09 -9.06 13.86
CA LEU A 45 3.02 -9.39 12.42
C LEU A 45 1.59 -9.66 11.94
N ALA A 46 0.75 -10.24 12.79
CA ALA A 46 -0.64 -10.52 12.44
C ALA A 46 -1.42 -9.20 12.30
N ALA A 47 -1.19 -8.25 13.20
CA ALA A 47 -1.74 -6.91 13.11
C ALA A 47 -1.32 -6.21 11.81
N LEU A 48 -0.02 -6.26 11.51
CA LEU A 48 0.54 -5.66 10.32
C LEU A 48 -0.01 -6.29 9.03
N ALA A 49 -0.06 -7.61 8.94
CA ALA A 49 -0.56 -8.32 7.76
C ALA A 49 -2.04 -8.04 7.52
N THR A 50 -2.85 -8.01 8.58
CA THR A 50 -4.27 -7.67 8.48
C THR A 50 -4.47 -6.22 8.06
N ALA A 51 -3.75 -5.27 8.67
CA ALA A 51 -3.82 -3.86 8.30
C ALA A 51 -3.33 -3.63 6.85
N ALA A 52 -2.25 -4.29 6.44
CA ALA A 52 -1.73 -4.21 5.08
C ALA A 52 -2.68 -4.85 4.07
N GLY A 53 -3.32 -5.98 4.39
CA GLY A 53 -4.31 -6.63 3.55
C GLY A 53 -5.54 -5.76 3.33
N ILE A 54 -6.08 -5.17 4.39
CA ILE A 54 -7.21 -4.24 4.32
C ILE A 54 -6.82 -2.98 3.52
N GLY A 55 -5.66 -2.40 3.83
CA GLY A 55 -5.13 -1.22 3.13
C GLY A 55 -4.87 -1.47 1.65
N ALA A 56 -4.31 -2.63 1.29
CA ALA A 56 -4.08 -3.01 -0.10
C ALA A 56 -5.40 -3.24 -0.85
N GLY A 57 -6.39 -3.88 -0.21
CA GLY A 57 -7.72 -4.06 -0.78
C GLY A 57 -8.42 -2.74 -1.06
N LEU A 58 -8.46 -1.84 -0.08
CA LEU A 58 -9.04 -0.50 -0.24
C LEU A 58 -8.26 0.33 -1.27
N GLY A 59 -6.92 0.30 -1.22
CA GLY A 59 -6.06 0.99 -2.17
C GLY A 59 -6.28 0.53 -3.61
N LEU A 60 -6.45 -0.76 -3.83
CA LEU A 60 -6.75 -1.32 -5.15
C LEU A 60 -8.15 -0.91 -5.62
N PHE A 61 -9.14 -0.93 -4.74
CA PHE A 61 -10.51 -0.49 -5.06
C PHE A 61 -10.54 0.99 -5.49
N PHE A 62 -10.01 1.89 -4.67
CA PHE A 62 -9.94 3.31 -5.01
C PHE A 62 -9.04 3.57 -6.22
N GLY A 63 -7.94 2.82 -6.37
CA GLY A 63 -7.07 2.89 -7.54
C GLY A 63 -7.79 2.54 -8.85
N LEU A 64 -8.64 1.51 -8.85
CA LEU A 64 -9.47 1.14 -10.00
C LEU A 64 -10.53 2.21 -10.31
N ILE A 65 -11.15 2.80 -9.29
CA ILE A 65 -12.09 3.92 -9.48
C ILE A 65 -11.39 5.09 -10.15
N ILE A 66 -10.24 5.51 -9.62
CA ILE A 66 -9.46 6.62 -10.18
C ILE A 66 -9.00 6.28 -11.60
N ALA A 67 -8.52 5.06 -11.86
CA ALA A 67 -8.16 4.64 -13.21
C ALA A 67 -9.36 4.69 -14.17
N GLY A 68 -10.55 4.32 -13.70
CA GLY A 68 -11.81 4.45 -14.45
C GLY A 68 -12.17 5.90 -14.76
N ILE A 69 -12.08 6.80 -13.77
CA ILE A 69 -12.33 8.24 -13.94
C ILE A 69 -11.32 8.83 -14.92
N VAL A 70 -10.03 8.54 -14.77
CA VAL A 70 -8.97 9.02 -15.67
C VAL A 70 -9.23 8.52 -17.09
N LYS A 71 -9.59 7.23 -17.25
CA LYS A 71 -9.92 6.67 -18.56
C LYS A 71 -11.15 7.33 -19.19
N LEU A 72 -12.16 7.68 -18.40
CA LEU A 72 -13.36 8.37 -18.87
C LEU A 72 -13.06 9.82 -19.26
N ALA A 73 -12.30 10.54 -18.43
CA ALA A 73 -11.89 11.92 -18.66
C ALA A 73 -10.96 12.07 -19.87
N THR A 74 -10.07 11.10 -20.11
CA THR A 74 -9.12 11.11 -21.24
C THR A 74 -9.72 10.58 -22.54
N ARG A 75 -10.92 9.98 -22.51
CA ARG A 75 -11.58 9.33 -23.65
C ARG A 75 -11.86 10.27 -24.83
N GLY A 76 -11.93 11.60 -24.60
CA GLY A 76 -12.07 12.62 -25.64
C GLY A 76 -10.76 13.33 -26.04
N SER A 77 -9.66 13.13 -25.31
CA SER A 77 -8.39 13.83 -25.56
C SER A 77 -7.53 13.16 -26.64
N THR A 78 -7.75 11.88 -26.93
CA THR A 78 -7.01 11.12 -27.96
C THR A 78 -7.57 11.33 -29.37
N ALA A 79 -8.68 12.05 -29.52
CA ALA A 79 -9.36 12.28 -30.79
C ALA A 79 -9.04 13.65 -31.44
N ARG A 80 -7.98 14.33 -31.00
CA ARG A 80 -7.46 15.55 -31.63
C ARG A 80 -5.99 15.39 -31.96
#